data_AF-A0AAV5IQ17-F1
#
_entry.id   AF-A0AAV5IQ17-F1
#
_cell.length_a   1.000
_cell.length_b   1.000
_cell.length_c   1.000
_cell.angle_alpha   90.00
_cell.angle_beta   90.00
_cell.angle_gamma   90.00
#
_symmetry.space_group_name_H-M   'P 1'
#
loop_
_entity.id
_entity.type
_entity.pdbx_description
1 polymer ?
#
loop_
_entity_poly.entity_id
_entity_poly.type
_entity_poly.pdbx_seq_one_letter_code
_entity_poly.pdbx_strand_id
1 'polypeptide(L)' 'MYDVTHYYLHHGQPTSEVPKNLKKYHLNHHFRIQNKGFGITSALWDRVFGTLPTTKAAEKSR' A
#
# COMPACT_ATOMS: atom_id res chain seq x y z
N MET A 1 -8.54 -7.32 13.23
CA MET A 1 -8.95 -6.76 11.92
C MET A 1 -7.75 -6.62 10.97
N TYR A 2 -6.59 -6.15 11.45
CA TYR A 2 -5.34 -6.05 10.68
C TYR A 2 -4.96 -7.36 9.96
N ASP A 3 -4.84 -8.48 10.66
CA ASP A 3 -4.39 -9.75 10.07
C ASP A 3 -5.35 -10.27 8.98
N VAL A 4 -6.65 -10.11 9.19
CA VAL A 4 -7.68 -10.51 8.22
C VAL A 4 -7.57 -9.66 6.97
N THR A 5 -7.37 -8.34 7.11
CA THR A 5 -7.11 -7.45 5.99
C THR A 5 -5.83 -7.85 5.27
N HIS A 6 -4.74 -8.10 5.99
CA HIS A 6 -3.46 -8.53 5.41
C HIS A 6 -3.63 -9.83 4.59
N TYR A 7 -4.28 -10.83 5.18
CA TYR A 7 -4.57 -12.10 4.52
C TYR A 7 -5.41 -11.91 3.26
N TYR A 8 -6.45 -11.08 3.34
CA TYR A 8 -7.32 -10.75 2.20
C TYR A 8 -6.59 -9.98 1.09
N LEU A 9 -5.66 -9.08 1.42
CA LEU A 9 -4.88 -8.34 0.42
C LEU A 9 -3.92 -9.28 -0.35
N HIS A 10 -3.38 -10.30 0.31
CA HIS A 10 -2.56 -11.31 -0.35
C HIS A 10 -3.38 -12.27 -1.22
N HIS A 11 -4.42 -12.87 -0.66
CA HIS A 11 -5.09 -14.03 -1.27
C HIS A 11 -6.43 -13.68 -1.95
N GLY A 12 -7.08 -12.60 -1.53
CA GLY A 12 -8.38 -12.18 -2.05
C GLY A 12 -8.29 -11.46 -3.39
N GLN A 13 -9.39 -11.42 -4.13
CA GLN A 13 -9.55 -10.62 -5.34
C GLN A 13 -10.57 -9.50 -5.09
N PRO A 14 -10.14 -8.36 -4.49
CA PRO A 14 -11.05 -7.26 -4.24
C PRO A 14 -11.61 -6.71 -5.55
N THR A 15 -12.93 -6.47 -5.58
CA THR A 15 -13.64 -5.92 -6.74
C THR A 15 -13.86 -4.42 -6.62
N SER A 16 -14.04 -3.91 -5.39
CA SER A 16 -14.19 -2.49 -5.07
C SER A 16 -12.86 -1.73 -5.13
N GLU A 17 -12.93 -0.44 -5.44
CA GLU A 17 -11.77 0.41 -5.72
C GLU A 17 -10.83 0.59 -4.51
N VAL A 18 -11.40 0.83 -3.33
CA VAL A 18 -10.62 1.02 -2.07
C VAL A 18 -9.74 -0.20 -1.75
N PRO A 19 -10.27 -1.43 -1.60
CA PRO A 19 -9.45 -2.60 -1.30
C PRO A 19 -8.55 -3.02 -2.46
N LYS A 20 -8.91 -2.72 -3.73
CA LYS A 20 -7.98 -2.86 -4.88
C LYS A 20 -6.76 -1.96 -4.73
N ASN A 21 -6.96 -0.71 -4.35
CA ASN A 21 -5.88 0.24 -4.14
C ASN A 21 -4.99 -0.17 -2.95
N LEU A 22 -5.57 -0.66 -1.86
CA LEU A 22 -4.83 -1.24 -0.73
C LEU A 22 -4.04 -2.49 -1.14
N LYS A 23 -4.61 -3.36 -1.99
CA LYS A 23 -3.89 -4.54 -2.51
C LYS A 23 -2.69 -4.11 -3.34
N LYS A 24 -2.87 -3.17 -4.28
CA LYS A 24 -1.76 -2.64 -5.10
C LYS A 24 -0.69 -1.99 -4.23
N TYR A 25 -1.09 -1.23 -3.21
CA TYR A 25 -0.20 -0.60 -2.24
C TYR A 25 0.65 -1.63 -1.49
N HIS A 26 -0.01 -2.63 -0.90
CA HIS A 26 0.64 -3.69 -0.14
C HIS A 26 1.58 -4.55 -0.98
N LEU A 27 1.17 -4.89 -2.21
CA LEU A 27 2.04 -5.63 -3.13
C LEU A 27 3.24 -4.78 -3.57
N ASN A 28 3.09 -3.47 -3.75
CA ASN A 28 4.23 -2.59 -4.03
C ASN A 28 5.23 -2.56 -2.86
N HIS A 29 4.77 -2.61 -1.61
CA HIS A 29 5.64 -2.78 -0.45
C HIS A 29 6.45 -4.07 -0.58
N HIS A 30 5.81 -5.22 -0.79
CA HIS A 30 6.54 -6.50 -0.89
C HIS A 30 7.50 -6.60 -2.08
N PHE A 31 7.12 -6.08 -3.25
CA PHE A 31 7.82 -6.36 -4.52
C PHE A 31 8.62 -5.19 -5.10
N ARG A 32 8.39 -3.95 -4.68
CA ARG A 32 9.05 -2.77 -5.27
C ARG A 32 9.82 -1.95 -4.25
N ILE A 33 9.19 -1.60 -3.13
CA ILE A 33 9.76 -0.69 -2.14
C ILE A 33 9.45 -1.21 -0.73
N GLN A 34 10.24 -2.18 -0.26
CA GLN A 34 10.04 -2.86 1.04
C GLN A 34 10.25 -1.95 2.25
N ASN A 35 10.95 -0.84 2.05
CA ASN A 35 11.28 0.18 3.03
C ASN A 35 10.29 1.35 3.05
N LYS A 36 9.14 1.23 2.35
CA LYS A 36 8.03 2.19 2.36
C LYS A 36 6.69 1.44 2.33
N GLY A 37 5.61 2.10 2.71
CA GLY A 37 4.26 1.59 2.59
C GLY A 37 3.89 0.53 3.61
N PHE A 38 4.05 0.84 4.90
CA PHE A 38 3.85 -0.09 6.02
C PHE A 38 2.37 -0.27 6.40
N GLY A 39 1.50 0.65 5.97
CA GLY A 39 0.09 0.68 6.30
C GLY A 39 -0.73 -0.39 5.56
N ILE A 40 -1.22 -1.39 6.29
CA ILE A 40 -2.02 -2.48 5.74
C ILE A 40 -3.51 -2.13 5.63
N THR A 41 -4.06 -1.44 6.63
CA THR A 41 -5.47 -1.05 6.67
C THR A 41 -5.73 0.33 6.06
N SER A 42 -4.73 1.21 6.11
CA SER A 42 -4.75 2.53 5.49
C SER A 42 -3.33 3.08 5.35
N ALA A 43 -3.13 3.98 4.39
CA ALA A 43 -1.86 4.69 4.19
C ALA A 43 -1.73 5.97 5.07
N LEU A 44 -2.61 6.16 6.06
CA LEU A 44 -2.66 7.38 6.87
C LEU A 44 -1.34 7.62 7.60
N TRP A 45 -0.86 6.59 8.31
CA TRP A 45 0.38 6.69 9.07
C TRP A 45 1.60 6.82 8.16
N ASP A 46 1.57 6.25 6.96
CA ASP A 46 2.66 6.44 5.99
C ASP A 46 2.75 7.88 5.47
N ARG A 47 1.65 8.64 5.49
CA ARG A 47 1.68 10.09 5.21
C ARG A 47 2.27 10.86 6.39
N VAL A 48 1.86 10.52 7.62
CA VAL A 48 2.34 11.18 8.85
C VAL A 48 3.84 10.99 9.02
N PHE A 49 4.35 9.79 8.75
CA PHE A 49 5.78 9.45 8.93
C PHE A 49 6.61 9.54 7.65
N GLY A 50 6.03 10.01 6.53
CA GLY A 50 6.77 10.20 5.27
C GLY A 50 7.22 8.90 4.59
N THR A 51 6.62 7.77 4.94
CA THR A 51 6.90 6.44 4.38
C THR A 51 5.96 6.07 3.23
N LEU A 52 5.19 7.02 2.69
CA LEU A 52 4.32 6.78 1.55
C LEU A 52 5.15 6.46 0.28
N PRO A 53 4.93 5.32 -0.39
CA PRO A 53 5.62 4.97 -1.63
C PRO A 53 5.22 5.95 -2.75
N THR A 54 6.21 6.61 -3.32
CA THR A 54 6.04 7.50 -4.48
C THR A 54 5.89 6.64 -5.73
N THR A 55 4.76 6.74 -6.43
CA THR A 55 4.71 6.26 -7.82
C THR A 55 5.73 7.07 -8.61
N LYS A 56 6.61 6.40 -9.37
CA LYS A 56 7.65 6.99 -10.25
C LYS A 56 7.21 8.15 -11.17
N ALA A 57 5.91 8.49 -11.23
CA ALA A 57 5.40 9.70 -11.85
C ALA A 57 5.72 11.00 -11.08
N ALA A 58 5.93 10.95 -9.76
CA ALA A 58 6.20 12.14 -8.94
C ALA A 58 7.70 12.46 -8.78
N GLU A 59 8.60 11.54 -9.16
CA GLU A 59 10.05 11.78 -9.11
C GLU A 59 10.57 12.67 -10.24
N LYS A 60 9.75 12.98 -11.26
CA LYS A 60 10.14 13.88 -12.36
C LYS A 60 9.93 15.37 -12.05
N SER A 61 9.57 15.75 -10.82
CA SER A 61 9.34 17.15 -10.46
C SER A 61 10.04 17.59 -9.17
N ARG A 62 11.16 16.98 -8.81
CA ARG A 62 12.05 17.51 -7.76
C ARG A 62 13.46 17.65 -8.26
#